data_AF-A0A5C5SED7-F1
#
_entry.id   AF-A0A5C5SED7-F1
#
_cell.length_a   1.000
_cell.length_b   1.000
_cell.length_c   1.000
_cell.angle_alpha   90.00
_cell.angle_beta   90.00
_cell.angle_gamma   90.00
#
_symmetry.space_group_name_H-M   'P 1'
#
loop_
_entity.id
_entity.type
_entity.pdbx_description
1 polymer ?
#
loop_
_entity_poly.entity_id
_entity_poly.type
_entity_poly.pdbx_seq_one_letter_code
_entity_poly.pdbx_strand_id
1 'polypeptide(L)'
;MGESILDKKSYHIFGIAFKELREARGLSLKAAARDIVTPQFLSQFEKGQKSITLDKFSRLLISIGADWVDFLDFYQGERLDSYFSIWTELADSGVHFEQFVPAAVEKLKDYYLDNPEYKKQVLFAMANLASYRQGIADKTYQTQLIHHLKRVNHFNLLEVDLFNMLMQELPFTLVEKIEAYHLKTYRESTDYNSLTNAHNGLLFIIGYYSEKGYYHRADQLIAEIKKGRSFNTFRMSYDMAMLEREEAAHLLRQNKKEGLVKARRVIEFFKLMKAFDPTNEYYIEALPQFIAAINKLNQTGELLFPIDESFLDS
;
A
#
# COMPACT_ATOMS: atom_id res chain seq x y z
N MET A 1 35.12 -16.87 -7.73
CA MET A 1 34.42 -16.51 -8.98
C MET A 1 32.99 -17.02 -8.85
N GLY A 2 32.11 -16.21 -8.26
CA GLY A 2 30.68 -16.47 -8.26
C GLY A 2 30.09 -15.67 -9.40
N GLU A 3 29.64 -16.35 -10.45
CA GLU A 3 28.91 -15.70 -11.53
C GLU A 3 27.60 -15.15 -10.98
N SER A 4 27.40 -13.85 -11.22
CA SER A 4 26.17 -13.12 -10.91
C SER A 4 25.00 -13.77 -11.64
N ILE A 5 23.95 -14.12 -10.90
CA ILE A 5 22.68 -14.68 -11.42
C ILE A 5 21.99 -13.73 -12.42
N LEU A 6 22.45 -12.48 -12.54
CA LEU A 6 21.83 -11.44 -13.35
C LEU A 6 22.31 -11.40 -14.81
N ASP A 7 23.31 -12.19 -15.22
CA ASP A 7 23.91 -12.09 -16.57
C ASP A 7 23.20 -12.90 -17.67
N LYS A 8 21.93 -13.26 -17.44
CA LYS A 8 21.08 -13.87 -18.48
C LYS A 8 19.81 -13.07 -18.62
N LYS A 9 19.56 -12.58 -19.85
CA LYS A 9 18.22 -12.31 -20.39
C LYS A 9 17.32 -13.53 -20.13
N SER A 10 16.76 -13.65 -18.94
CA SER A 10 16.16 -14.88 -18.47
C SER A 10 14.66 -14.80 -18.66
N TYR A 11 14.19 -15.20 -19.83
CA TYR A 11 12.81 -15.63 -20.08
C TYR A 11 12.41 -16.87 -19.22
N HIS A 12 13.16 -17.18 -18.16
CA HIS A 12 13.35 -18.52 -17.62
C HIS A 12 13.29 -18.59 -16.10
N ILE A 13 13.19 -17.46 -15.41
CA ILE A 13 12.95 -17.41 -13.95
C ILE A 13 11.55 -17.89 -13.57
N PHE A 14 10.55 -17.77 -14.46
CA PHE A 14 9.20 -18.27 -14.19
C PHE A 14 9.16 -19.78 -13.96
N GLY A 15 9.90 -20.53 -14.78
CA GLY A 15 10.00 -21.98 -14.64
C GLY A 15 10.72 -22.38 -13.35
N ILE A 16 11.80 -21.67 -13.01
CA ILE A 16 12.57 -21.92 -11.79
C ILE A 16 11.70 -21.65 -10.56
N ALA A 17 11.02 -20.50 -10.49
CA ALA A 17 10.10 -20.17 -9.40
C ALA A 17 8.94 -21.18 -9.31
N PHE A 18 8.36 -21.60 -10.45
CA PHE A 18 7.31 -22.61 -10.45
C PHE A 18 7.79 -23.96 -9.93
N LYS A 19 9.03 -24.35 -10.27
CA LYS A 19 9.65 -25.57 -9.75
C LYS A 19 9.77 -25.53 -8.24
N GLU A 20 10.29 -24.43 -7.69
CA GLU A 20 10.46 -24.26 -6.25
C GLU A 20 9.12 -24.35 -5.52
N LEU A 21 8.09 -23.64 -6.02
CA LEU A 21 6.74 -23.73 -5.49
C LEU A 21 6.17 -25.16 -5.58
N ARG A 22 6.30 -25.82 -6.73
CA ARG A 22 5.83 -27.22 -6.93
C ARG A 22 6.49 -28.18 -5.94
N GLU A 23 7.80 -28.06 -5.75
CA GLU A 23 8.59 -28.91 -4.86
C GLU A 23 8.25 -28.64 -3.39
N ALA A 24 8.07 -27.37 -3.00
CA ALA A 24 7.58 -26.99 -1.67
C ALA A 24 6.19 -27.58 -1.38
N ARG A 25 5.35 -27.74 -2.42
CA ARG A 25 4.05 -28.41 -2.35
C ARG A 25 4.14 -29.95 -2.40
N GLY A 26 5.34 -30.52 -2.50
CA GLY A 26 5.57 -31.97 -2.47
C GLY A 26 5.10 -32.71 -3.73
N LEU A 27 4.94 -32.03 -4.86
CA LEU A 27 4.36 -32.62 -6.07
C LEU A 27 5.42 -33.03 -7.09
N SER A 28 5.22 -34.18 -7.72
CA SER A 28 6.06 -34.62 -8.86
C SER A 28 5.71 -33.87 -10.14
N LEU A 29 6.63 -33.87 -11.12
CA LEU A 29 6.37 -33.35 -12.48
C LEU A 29 5.09 -33.94 -13.09
N LYS A 30 4.85 -35.24 -12.93
CA LYS A 30 3.67 -35.91 -13.49
C LYS A 30 2.39 -35.41 -12.81
N ALA A 31 2.41 -35.24 -11.49
CA ALA A 31 1.26 -34.78 -10.72
C ALA A 31 0.90 -33.31 -11.03
N ALA A 32 1.91 -32.47 -11.28
CA ALA A 32 1.72 -31.07 -11.65
C ALA A 32 1.31 -30.90 -13.12
N ALA A 33 1.96 -31.62 -14.04
CA ALA A 33 1.72 -31.47 -15.48
C ALA A 33 0.29 -31.89 -15.89
N ARG A 34 -0.23 -32.97 -15.30
CA ARG A 34 -1.53 -33.58 -15.64
C ARG A 34 -1.73 -33.64 -17.17
N ASP A 35 -2.91 -33.23 -17.65
CA ASP A 35 -3.23 -33.16 -19.08
C ASP A 35 -2.99 -31.74 -19.67
N ILE A 36 -2.35 -30.84 -18.91
CA ILE A 36 -2.11 -29.45 -19.31
C ILE A 36 -0.90 -29.37 -20.25
N VAL A 37 0.17 -30.06 -19.88
CA VAL A 37 1.42 -30.21 -20.64
C VAL A 37 2.01 -31.59 -20.40
N THR A 38 3.00 -32.00 -21.21
CA THR A 38 3.73 -33.24 -20.93
C THR A 38 4.71 -33.03 -19.76
N PRO A 39 5.02 -34.07 -18.95
CA PRO A 39 6.04 -33.96 -17.89
C PRO A 39 7.41 -33.54 -18.44
N GLN A 40 7.74 -33.96 -19.67
CA GLN A 40 8.95 -33.55 -20.36
C GLN A 40 8.97 -32.06 -20.69
N PHE A 41 7.85 -31.52 -21.19
CA PHE A 41 7.71 -30.09 -21.42
C PHE A 41 7.81 -29.31 -20.10
N LEU A 42 7.14 -29.77 -19.04
CA LEU A 42 7.21 -29.13 -17.73
C LEU A 42 8.64 -29.12 -17.18
N SER A 43 9.38 -30.24 -17.30
CA SER A 43 10.79 -30.32 -16.93
C SER A 43 11.67 -29.31 -17.68
N GLN A 44 11.42 -29.12 -18.98
CA GLN A 44 12.14 -28.13 -19.78
C GLN A 44 11.76 -26.70 -19.39
N PHE A 45 10.49 -26.43 -19.13
CA PHE A 45 10.04 -25.13 -18.62
C PHE A 45 10.71 -24.81 -17.28
N GLU A 46 10.67 -25.73 -16.32
CA GLU A 46 11.26 -25.58 -14.99
C GLU A 46 12.78 -25.40 -14.98
N LYS A 47 13.45 -25.88 -16.03
CA LYS A 47 14.90 -25.66 -16.25
C LYS A 47 15.20 -24.37 -17.00
N GLY A 48 14.18 -23.57 -17.34
CA GLY A 48 14.39 -22.38 -18.13
C GLY A 48 14.80 -22.66 -19.57
N GLN A 49 14.28 -23.73 -20.18
CA GLN A 49 14.64 -24.12 -21.55
C GLN A 49 13.48 -23.91 -22.53
N LYS A 50 12.26 -23.74 -22.01
CA LYS A 50 11.04 -23.48 -22.77
C LYS A 50 10.26 -22.37 -22.12
N SER A 51 9.60 -21.56 -22.94
CA SER A 51 8.52 -20.68 -22.49
C SER A 51 7.20 -21.45 -22.48
N ILE A 52 6.24 -20.93 -21.73
CA ILE A 52 4.88 -21.47 -21.64
C ILE A 52 3.89 -20.34 -21.91
N THR A 53 2.70 -20.68 -22.43
CA THR A 53 1.63 -19.69 -22.57
C THR A 53 1.03 -19.34 -21.20
N LEU A 54 0.53 -18.12 -21.06
CA LEU A 54 -0.08 -17.64 -19.82
C LEU A 54 -1.27 -18.51 -19.36
N ASP A 55 -2.09 -18.97 -20.30
CA ASP A 55 -3.22 -19.86 -20.02
C ASP A 55 -2.76 -21.18 -19.39
N LYS A 56 -1.77 -21.85 -20.01
CA LYS A 56 -1.22 -23.10 -19.48
C LYS A 56 -0.52 -22.89 -18.15
N PHE A 57 0.18 -21.78 -17.97
CA PHE A 57 0.82 -21.44 -16.70
C PHE A 57 -0.22 -21.25 -15.59
N SER A 58 -1.29 -20.50 -15.85
CA SER A 58 -2.40 -20.32 -14.92
C SER A 58 -3.03 -21.65 -14.52
N ARG A 59 -3.20 -22.57 -15.49
CA ARG A 59 -3.71 -23.93 -15.22
C ARG A 59 -2.75 -24.77 -14.40
N LEU A 60 -1.44 -24.62 -14.58
CA LEU A 60 -0.42 -25.32 -13.78
C LEU A 60 -0.38 -24.84 -12.33
N LEU A 61 -0.59 -23.55 -12.05
CA LEU A 61 -0.73 -23.06 -10.68
C LEU A 61 -1.92 -23.73 -9.99
N ILE A 62 -3.08 -23.77 -10.66
CA ILE A 62 -4.27 -24.45 -10.14
C ILE A 62 -4.02 -25.96 -9.94
N SER A 63 -3.27 -26.61 -10.83
CA SER A 63 -3.03 -28.06 -10.75
C SER A 63 -2.20 -28.47 -9.51
N ILE A 64 -1.38 -27.54 -9.00
CA ILE A 64 -0.63 -27.70 -7.75
C ILE A 64 -1.36 -27.11 -6.53
N GLY A 65 -2.56 -26.57 -6.73
CA GLY A 65 -3.38 -25.94 -5.69
C GLY A 65 -2.81 -24.61 -5.21
N ALA A 66 -2.20 -23.85 -6.11
CA ALA A 66 -1.64 -22.53 -5.86
C ALA A 66 -2.28 -21.50 -6.81
N ASP A 67 -2.07 -20.22 -6.51
CA ASP A 67 -2.44 -19.12 -7.38
C ASP A 67 -1.25 -18.21 -7.69
N TRP A 68 -1.54 -17.03 -8.25
CA TRP A 68 -0.52 -16.03 -8.59
C TRP A 68 0.15 -15.43 -7.34
N VAL A 69 -0.58 -15.28 -6.24
CA VAL A 69 -0.05 -14.73 -5.00
C VAL A 69 0.97 -15.70 -4.42
N ASP A 70 0.62 -16.99 -4.33
CA ASP A 70 1.56 -18.04 -3.88
C ASP A 70 2.82 -18.09 -4.75
N PHE A 71 2.67 -17.91 -6.07
CA PHE A 71 3.79 -17.90 -7.00
C PHE A 71 4.74 -16.72 -6.79
N LEU A 72 4.21 -15.56 -6.44
CA LEU A 72 5.00 -14.34 -6.28
C LEU A 72 5.99 -14.41 -5.11
N ASP A 73 5.75 -15.27 -4.12
CA ASP A 73 6.69 -15.53 -3.02
C ASP A 73 7.99 -16.21 -3.48
N PHE A 74 7.92 -17.01 -4.55
CA PHE A 74 9.07 -17.70 -5.14
C PHE A 74 9.66 -16.94 -6.33
N TYR A 75 8.91 -15.99 -6.89
CA TYR A 75 9.33 -15.26 -8.07
C TYR A 75 10.32 -14.13 -7.74
N GLN A 76 11.60 -14.39 -8.02
CA GLN A 76 12.72 -13.45 -7.84
C GLN A 76 12.97 -12.55 -9.07
N GLY A 77 11.98 -12.42 -9.95
CA GLY A 77 12.11 -11.56 -11.11
C GLY A 77 11.81 -10.11 -10.83
N GLU A 78 12.07 -9.29 -11.86
CA GLU A 78 11.59 -7.92 -11.89
C GLU A 78 10.06 -7.88 -11.80
N ARG A 79 9.59 -6.97 -10.94
CA ARG A 79 8.19 -6.60 -10.73
C ARG A 79 8.10 -5.08 -10.61
N LEU A 80 6.89 -4.52 -10.75
CA LEU A 80 6.69 -3.07 -10.57
C LEU A 80 7.11 -2.58 -9.18
N ASP A 81 6.99 -3.41 -8.15
CA ASP A 81 7.33 -3.11 -6.75
C ASP A 81 8.81 -3.38 -6.39
N SER A 82 9.64 -3.86 -7.33
CA SER A 82 11.04 -4.21 -7.06
C SER A 82 11.88 -3.03 -6.54
N TYR A 83 11.43 -1.78 -6.72
CA TYR A 83 12.12 -0.62 -6.16
C TYR A 83 12.04 -0.55 -4.63
N PHE A 84 11.03 -1.15 -4.01
CA PHE A 84 10.80 -1.05 -2.57
C PHE A 84 11.92 -1.76 -1.78
N SER A 85 12.34 -2.94 -2.22
CA SER A 85 13.46 -3.67 -1.60
C SER A 85 14.78 -2.92 -1.77
N ILE A 86 15.03 -2.37 -2.96
CA ILE A 86 16.22 -1.56 -3.25
C ILE A 86 16.24 -0.29 -2.39
N TRP A 87 15.10 0.39 -2.26
CA TRP A 87 14.97 1.58 -1.42
C TRP A 87 15.24 1.24 0.05
N THR A 88 14.67 0.15 0.56
CA THR A 88 14.87 -0.31 1.94
C THR A 88 16.33 -0.63 2.21
N GLU A 89 16.98 -1.38 1.32
CA GLU A 89 18.41 -1.71 1.45
C GLU A 89 19.29 -0.44 1.49
N LEU A 90 19.02 0.52 0.60
CA LEU A 90 19.77 1.79 0.60
C LEU A 90 19.49 2.62 1.85
N ALA A 91 18.24 2.65 2.31
CA ALA A 91 17.85 3.36 3.52
C ALA A 91 18.53 2.78 4.77
N ASP A 92 18.62 1.46 4.86
CA ASP A 92 19.25 0.74 5.98
C ASP A 92 20.78 0.85 5.95
N SER A 93 21.37 1.00 4.76
CA SER A 93 22.82 1.23 4.62
C SER A 93 23.30 2.58 5.19
N GLY A 94 22.38 3.51 5.47
CA GLY A 94 22.70 4.85 5.98
C GLY A 94 23.37 5.77 4.95
N VAL A 95 23.23 5.48 3.65
CA VAL A 95 23.85 6.29 2.59
C VAL A 95 23.33 7.74 2.62
N HIS A 96 24.26 8.70 2.54
CA HIS A 96 23.91 10.13 2.48
C HIS A 96 23.19 10.47 1.18
N PHE A 97 22.32 11.48 1.22
CA PHE A 97 21.46 11.85 0.09
C PHE A 97 22.23 12.12 -1.21
N GLU A 98 23.40 12.76 -1.14
CA GLU A 98 24.24 13.07 -2.29
C GLU A 98 24.74 11.82 -3.02
N GLN A 99 24.86 10.70 -2.31
CA GLN A 99 25.28 9.40 -2.85
C GLN A 99 24.10 8.46 -3.10
N PHE A 100 22.92 8.78 -2.56
CA PHE A 100 21.72 7.95 -2.67
C PHE A 100 21.29 7.76 -4.13
N VAL A 101 21.16 8.86 -4.89
CA VAL A 101 20.69 8.78 -6.29
C VAL A 101 21.67 7.99 -7.17
N PRO A 102 23.00 8.24 -7.14
CA PRO A 102 23.97 7.39 -7.85
C PRO A 102 23.87 5.90 -7.47
N ALA A 103 23.74 5.59 -6.17
CA ALA A 103 23.61 4.21 -5.70
C ALA A 103 22.30 3.55 -6.19
N ALA A 104 21.18 4.29 -6.19
CA ALA A 104 19.90 3.82 -6.71
C ALA A 104 19.97 3.56 -8.23
N VAL A 105 20.62 4.45 -8.99
CA VAL A 105 20.83 4.28 -10.44
C VAL A 105 21.62 3.01 -10.73
N GLU A 106 22.70 2.75 -10.00
CA GLU A 106 23.51 1.55 -10.18
C GLU A 106 22.74 0.27 -9.83
N LYS A 107 22.01 0.26 -8.70
CA LYS A 107 21.20 -0.90 -8.29
C LYS A 107 20.05 -1.18 -9.25
N LEU A 108 19.46 -0.14 -9.83
CA LEU A 108 18.38 -0.26 -10.80
C LEU A 108 18.88 -0.44 -12.24
N LYS A 109 20.19 -0.54 -12.51
CA LYS A 109 20.71 -0.51 -13.89
C LYS A 109 20.06 -1.55 -14.80
N ASP A 110 19.82 -2.76 -14.29
CA ASP A 110 19.24 -3.88 -15.02
C ASP A 110 17.71 -3.97 -14.88
N TYR A 111 17.10 -3.03 -14.16
CA TYR A 111 15.66 -2.96 -13.93
C TYR A 111 14.97 -1.98 -14.89
N TYR A 112 13.70 -2.28 -15.21
CA TYR A 112 12.72 -1.52 -15.96
C TYR A 112 13.23 -1.08 -17.33
N LEU A 113 14.07 -1.91 -17.95
CA LEU A 113 14.72 -1.61 -19.23
C LEU A 113 13.69 -1.38 -20.34
N ASP A 114 12.58 -2.12 -20.30
CA ASP A 114 11.48 -2.01 -21.26
C ASP A 114 10.59 -0.80 -21.00
N ASN A 115 10.74 -0.12 -19.85
CA ASN A 115 9.98 1.09 -19.52
C ASN A 115 10.87 2.15 -18.85
N PRO A 116 11.71 2.86 -19.64
CA PRO A 116 12.62 3.88 -19.12
C PRO A 116 11.93 5.03 -18.39
N GLU A 117 10.70 5.36 -18.77
CA GLU A 117 9.95 6.42 -18.08
C GLU A 117 9.46 5.96 -16.72
N TYR A 118 9.00 4.72 -16.58
CA TYR A 118 8.71 4.16 -15.26
C TYR A 118 9.96 4.12 -14.37
N LYS A 119 11.10 3.70 -14.92
CA LYS A 119 12.40 3.73 -14.21
C LYS A 119 12.73 5.12 -13.68
N LYS A 120 12.50 6.15 -14.50
CA LYS A 120 12.70 7.55 -14.11
C LYS A 120 11.75 7.97 -12.97
N GLN A 121 10.46 7.60 -13.04
CA GLN A 121 9.51 7.90 -11.96
C GLN A 121 9.90 7.20 -10.64
N VAL A 122 10.33 5.94 -10.71
CA VAL A 122 10.87 5.19 -9.57
C VAL A 122 12.05 5.93 -8.94
N LEU A 123 13.05 6.33 -9.75
CA LEU A 123 14.22 7.06 -9.25
C LEU A 123 13.83 8.39 -8.58
N PHE A 124 12.88 9.13 -9.16
CA PHE A 124 12.37 10.36 -8.56
C PHE A 124 11.62 10.11 -7.25
N ALA A 125 10.81 9.05 -7.18
CA ALA A 125 10.10 8.67 -5.96
C ALA A 125 11.09 8.34 -4.83
N MET A 126 12.10 7.51 -5.14
CA MET A 126 13.14 7.12 -4.19
C MET A 126 13.97 8.33 -3.72
N ALA A 127 14.33 9.23 -4.64
CA ALA A 127 15.05 10.46 -4.31
C ALA A 127 14.23 11.39 -3.41
N ASN A 128 12.93 11.55 -3.69
CA ASN A 128 12.04 12.37 -2.86
C ASN A 128 11.88 11.81 -1.43
N LEU A 129 11.79 10.48 -1.29
CA LEU A 129 11.76 9.84 0.03
C LEU A 129 13.08 10.02 0.78
N ALA A 130 14.20 9.86 0.09
CA ALA A 130 15.53 10.03 0.69
C ALA A 130 15.77 11.48 1.14
N SER A 131 15.36 12.47 0.34
CA SER A 131 15.47 13.89 0.70
C SER A 131 14.61 14.20 1.92
N TYR A 132 13.36 13.76 1.94
CA TYR A 132 12.46 13.94 3.08
C TYR A 132 13.01 13.34 4.37
N ARG A 133 13.51 12.09 4.32
CA ARG A 133 14.09 11.39 5.48
C ARG A 133 15.29 12.14 6.07
N GLN A 134 16.06 12.84 5.24
CA GLN A 134 17.23 13.61 5.65
C GLN A 134 16.92 15.09 5.91
N GLY A 135 15.63 15.49 5.89
CA GLY A 135 15.20 16.87 6.14
C GLY A 135 15.54 17.85 5.03
N ILE A 136 15.82 17.35 3.81
CA ILE A 136 16.18 18.15 2.64
C ILE A 136 14.90 18.57 1.92
N ALA A 137 14.66 19.87 1.84
CA ALA A 137 13.48 20.44 1.19
C ALA A 137 13.61 20.56 -0.35
N ASP A 138 14.03 19.48 -1.02
CA ASP A 138 14.15 19.47 -2.49
C ASP A 138 12.79 19.17 -3.16
N LYS A 139 12.16 20.22 -3.72
CA LYS A 139 10.88 20.11 -4.44
C LYS A 139 11.02 19.75 -5.92
N THR A 140 12.25 19.56 -6.42
CA THR A 140 12.51 19.24 -7.84
C THR A 140 11.84 17.92 -8.23
N TYR A 141 12.03 16.89 -7.41
CA TYR A 141 11.42 15.56 -7.63
C TYR A 141 9.89 15.63 -7.52
N GLN A 142 9.36 16.32 -6.51
CA GLN A 142 7.92 16.48 -6.30
C GLN A 142 7.25 17.08 -7.53
N THR A 143 7.84 18.12 -8.13
CA THR A 143 7.30 18.78 -9.32
C THR A 143 7.18 17.80 -10.49
N GLN A 144 8.20 16.95 -10.70
CA GLN A 144 8.19 15.95 -11.77
C GLN A 144 7.15 14.85 -11.52
N LEU A 145 7.06 14.37 -10.27
CA LEU A 145 6.11 13.33 -9.87
C LEU A 145 4.65 13.82 -9.96
N ILE A 146 4.37 15.07 -9.56
CA ILE A 146 3.05 15.69 -9.72
C ILE A 146 2.69 15.82 -11.19
N HIS A 147 3.64 16.19 -12.05
CA HIS A 147 3.40 16.26 -13.49
C HIS A 147 3.06 14.87 -14.08
N HIS A 148 3.72 13.81 -13.61
CA HIS A 148 3.36 12.43 -13.96
C HIS A 148 1.93 12.07 -13.53
N LEU A 149 1.58 12.30 -12.27
CA LEU A 149 0.22 12.03 -11.76
C LEU A 149 -0.89 12.78 -12.51
N LYS A 150 -0.62 14.00 -12.99
CA LYS A 150 -1.59 14.75 -13.83
C LYS A 150 -1.89 14.06 -15.16
N ARG A 151 -0.89 13.38 -15.75
CA ARG A 151 -0.98 12.80 -17.10
C ARG A 151 -1.62 11.43 -17.13
N VAL A 152 -1.43 10.62 -16.09
CA VAL A 152 -1.94 9.24 -16.05
C VAL A 152 -3.42 9.20 -15.71
N ASN A 153 -4.15 8.26 -16.33
CA ASN A 153 -5.60 8.09 -16.14
C ASN A 153 -5.96 6.81 -15.37
N HIS A 154 -4.98 5.92 -15.17
CA HIS A 154 -5.10 4.71 -14.39
C HIS A 154 -3.86 4.62 -13.51
N PHE A 155 -4.05 4.28 -12.24
CA PHE A 155 -2.97 4.25 -11.26
C PHE A 155 -2.52 2.81 -11.02
N ASN A 156 -1.23 2.55 -11.22
CA ASN A 156 -0.58 1.35 -10.72
C ASN A 156 -0.10 1.57 -9.27
N LEU A 157 0.64 0.60 -8.73
CA LEU A 157 1.19 0.65 -7.37
C LEU A 157 2.02 1.91 -7.10
N LEU A 158 2.94 2.27 -8.00
CA LEU A 158 3.79 3.45 -7.85
C LEU A 158 2.94 4.72 -7.77
N GLU A 159 1.94 4.88 -8.63
CA GLU A 159 1.12 6.09 -8.57
C GLU A 159 0.26 6.20 -7.31
N VAL A 160 -0.18 5.08 -6.74
CA VAL A 160 -0.85 5.07 -5.43
C VAL A 160 0.13 5.48 -4.33
N ASP A 161 1.36 4.98 -4.35
CA ASP A 161 2.41 5.39 -3.40
C ASP A 161 2.75 6.88 -3.54
N LEU A 162 2.87 7.37 -4.77
CA LEU A 162 3.12 8.78 -5.08
C LEU A 162 1.99 9.67 -4.60
N PHE A 163 0.72 9.22 -4.74
CA PHE A 163 -0.43 9.94 -4.22
C PHE A 163 -0.30 10.12 -2.70
N ASN A 164 -0.06 9.04 -1.96
CA ASN A 164 0.06 9.09 -0.51
C ASN A 164 1.23 9.97 -0.06
N MET A 165 2.37 9.87 -0.76
CA MET A 165 3.59 10.62 -0.48
C MET A 165 3.44 12.13 -0.72
N LEU A 166 2.72 12.52 -1.77
CA LEU A 166 2.65 13.91 -2.25
C LEU A 166 1.32 14.59 -1.89
N MET A 167 0.40 13.89 -1.23
CA MET A 167 -1.00 14.29 -1.04
C MET A 167 -1.18 15.76 -0.65
N GLN A 168 -0.38 16.25 0.29
CA GLN A 168 -0.50 17.62 0.82
C GLN A 168 -0.12 18.72 -0.19
N GLU A 169 0.70 18.37 -1.19
CA GLU A 169 1.17 19.24 -2.26
C GLU A 169 0.29 19.12 -3.52
N LEU A 170 -0.62 18.15 -3.58
CA LEU A 170 -1.45 17.94 -4.76
C LEU A 170 -2.52 19.05 -4.90
N PRO A 171 -2.76 19.53 -6.13
CA PRO A 171 -3.85 20.45 -6.39
C PRO A 171 -5.19 19.74 -6.20
N PHE A 172 -6.18 20.48 -5.71
CA PHE A 172 -7.54 19.98 -5.43
C PHE A 172 -8.13 19.15 -6.58
N THR A 173 -8.01 19.63 -7.83
CA THR A 173 -8.56 18.96 -9.01
C THR A 173 -7.91 17.60 -9.32
N LEU A 174 -6.64 17.41 -8.93
CA LEU A 174 -5.98 16.12 -9.05
C LEU A 174 -6.45 15.16 -7.95
N VAL A 175 -6.67 15.66 -6.73
CA VAL A 175 -7.25 14.86 -5.64
C VAL A 175 -8.67 14.41 -5.99
N GLU A 176 -9.50 15.26 -6.61
CA GLU A 176 -10.83 14.86 -7.10
C GLU A 176 -10.77 13.75 -8.16
N LYS A 177 -9.80 13.82 -9.08
CA LYS A 177 -9.58 12.74 -10.07
C LYS A 177 -9.22 11.42 -9.39
N ILE A 178 -8.38 11.47 -8.36
CA ILE A 178 -7.95 10.29 -7.59
C ILE A 178 -9.10 9.74 -6.73
N GLU A 179 -9.92 10.62 -6.14
CA GLU A 179 -11.15 10.25 -5.45
C GLU A 179 -12.08 9.46 -6.36
N ALA A 180 -12.31 9.93 -7.59
CA ALA A 180 -13.17 9.24 -8.55
C ALA A 180 -12.65 7.84 -8.88
N TYR A 181 -11.34 7.67 -9.01
CA TYR A 181 -10.70 6.36 -9.20
C TYR A 181 -10.97 5.42 -8.02
N HIS A 182 -10.66 5.87 -6.79
CA HIS A 182 -10.85 5.02 -5.61
C HIS A 182 -12.31 4.73 -5.32
N LEU A 183 -13.23 5.69 -5.51
CA LEU A 183 -14.67 5.45 -5.36
C LEU A 183 -15.19 4.41 -6.35
N LYS A 184 -14.71 4.46 -7.60
CA LYS A 184 -15.06 3.44 -8.60
C LYS A 184 -14.59 2.06 -8.16
N THR A 185 -13.31 1.93 -7.80
CA THR A 185 -12.74 0.65 -7.33
C THR A 185 -13.45 0.14 -6.08
N TYR A 186 -13.75 1.02 -5.11
CA TYR A 186 -14.45 0.68 -3.87
C TYR A 186 -15.88 0.17 -4.12
N ARG A 187 -16.57 0.67 -5.15
CA ARG A 187 -17.94 0.27 -5.50
C ARG A 187 -18.00 -0.99 -6.35
N GLU A 188 -17.03 -1.18 -7.25
CA GLU A 188 -17.11 -2.18 -8.32
C GLU A 188 -16.21 -3.40 -8.09
N SER A 189 -15.15 -3.30 -7.29
CA SER A 189 -14.21 -4.40 -7.10
C SER A 189 -14.83 -5.54 -6.28
N THR A 190 -14.52 -6.77 -6.69
CA THR A 190 -14.79 -7.99 -5.91
C THR A 190 -13.53 -8.54 -5.25
N ASP A 191 -12.35 -8.03 -5.62
CA ASP A 191 -11.07 -8.37 -5.02
C ASP A 191 -10.89 -7.60 -3.70
N TYR A 192 -10.56 -8.33 -2.63
CA TYR A 192 -10.43 -7.79 -1.29
C TYR A 192 -9.29 -6.78 -1.19
N ASN A 193 -8.12 -7.09 -1.76
CA ASN A 193 -6.96 -6.21 -1.71
C ASN A 193 -7.23 -4.88 -2.42
N SER A 194 -7.87 -4.93 -3.59
CA SER A 194 -8.28 -3.75 -4.34
C SER A 194 -9.30 -2.91 -3.57
N LEU A 195 -10.23 -3.54 -2.86
CA LEU A 195 -11.20 -2.84 -1.99
C LEU A 195 -10.51 -2.14 -0.81
N THR A 196 -9.63 -2.83 -0.09
CA THR A 196 -8.87 -2.26 1.03
C THR A 196 -7.97 -1.11 0.58
N ASN A 197 -7.25 -1.28 -0.53
CA ASN A 197 -6.41 -0.21 -1.10
C ASN A 197 -7.24 1.00 -1.53
N ALA A 198 -8.41 0.77 -2.14
CA ALA A 198 -9.32 1.85 -2.49
C ALA A 198 -9.85 2.59 -1.25
N HIS A 199 -10.28 1.87 -0.23
CA HIS A 199 -10.77 2.45 1.02
C HIS A 199 -9.69 3.30 1.71
N ASN A 200 -8.47 2.77 1.84
CA ASN A 200 -7.35 3.50 2.42
C ASN A 200 -7.07 4.81 1.67
N GLY A 201 -7.06 4.78 0.33
CA GLY A 201 -6.92 5.99 -0.49
C GLY A 201 -8.02 7.02 -0.19
N LEU A 202 -9.27 6.60 -0.03
CA LEU A 202 -10.37 7.50 0.32
C LEU A 202 -10.23 8.10 1.73
N LEU A 203 -9.71 7.36 2.71
CA LEU A 203 -9.43 7.89 4.06
C LEU A 203 -8.40 9.02 4.01
N PHE A 204 -7.31 8.82 3.25
CA PHE A 204 -6.30 9.86 3.04
C PHE A 204 -6.92 11.11 2.39
N ILE A 205 -7.79 10.95 1.39
CA ILE A 205 -8.50 12.06 0.73
C ILE A 205 -9.42 12.81 1.70
N ILE A 206 -10.15 12.10 2.58
CA ILE A 206 -10.95 12.74 3.64
C ILE A 206 -10.06 13.61 4.52
N GLY A 207 -8.90 13.09 4.93
CA GLY A 207 -7.89 13.83 5.69
C GLY A 207 -7.47 15.11 4.96
N TYR A 208 -7.08 15.00 3.68
CA TYR A 208 -6.73 16.14 2.83
C TYR A 208 -7.84 17.19 2.76
N TYR A 209 -9.07 16.78 2.43
CA TYR A 209 -10.20 17.72 2.33
C TYR A 209 -10.45 18.42 3.66
N SER A 210 -10.39 17.67 4.75
CA SER A 210 -10.59 18.22 6.08
C SER A 210 -9.48 19.20 6.48
N GLU A 211 -8.21 18.92 6.17
CA GLU A 211 -7.09 19.79 6.55
C GLU A 211 -7.04 21.09 5.74
N LYS A 212 -7.46 21.04 4.47
CA LYS A 212 -7.54 22.21 3.59
C LYS A 212 -8.83 23.02 3.74
N GLY A 213 -9.75 22.60 4.62
CA GLY A 213 -11.01 23.29 4.89
C GLY A 213 -12.14 23.00 3.88
N TYR A 214 -11.99 22.00 3.01
CA TYR A 214 -13.01 21.54 2.06
C TYR A 214 -14.08 20.67 2.74
N TYR A 215 -14.69 21.16 3.82
CA TYR A 215 -15.45 20.32 4.73
C TYR A 215 -16.68 19.66 4.10
N HIS A 216 -17.43 20.39 3.28
CA HIS A 216 -18.58 19.85 2.58
C HIS A 216 -18.20 18.67 1.66
N ARG A 217 -17.03 18.71 1.02
CA ARG A 217 -16.55 17.62 0.17
C ARG A 217 -16.17 16.39 1.01
N ALA A 218 -15.51 16.59 2.15
CA ALA A 218 -15.23 15.51 3.10
C ALA A 218 -16.52 14.85 3.61
N ASP A 219 -17.52 15.64 4.01
CA ASP A 219 -18.84 15.14 4.46
C ASP A 219 -19.52 14.30 3.36
N GLN A 220 -19.52 14.77 2.12
CA GLN A 220 -20.06 14.03 0.98
C GLN A 220 -19.34 12.68 0.81
N LEU A 221 -18.01 12.68 0.84
CA LEU A 221 -17.22 11.46 0.65
C LEU A 221 -17.45 10.46 1.78
N ILE A 222 -17.48 10.90 3.04
CA ILE A 222 -17.81 10.05 4.20
C ILE A 222 -19.19 9.43 4.04
N ALA A 223 -20.19 10.21 3.61
CA ALA A 223 -21.54 9.72 3.39
C ALA A 223 -21.58 8.67 2.27
N GLU A 224 -20.85 8.87 1.17
CA GLU A 224 -20.75 7.93 0.06
C GLU A 224 -20.13 6.59 0.48
N ILE A 225 -19.01 6.61 1.21
CA ILE A 225 -18.36 5.38 1.72
C ILE A 225 -19.32 4.60 2.62
N LYS A 226 -20.06 5.30 3.49
CA LYS A 226 -21.03 4.69 4.41
C LYS A 226 -22.24 4.06 3.73
N LYS A 227 -22.61 4.49 2.51
CA LYS A 227 -23.70 3.88 1.73
C LYS A 227 -23.31 2.52 1.17
N GLY A 228 -22.02 2.31 0.87
CA GLY A 228 -21.50 1.08 0.23
C GLY A 228 -21.41 -0.15 1.13
N ARG A 229 -22.19 -0.25 2.22
CA ARG A 229 -22.11 -1.38 3.16
C ARG A 229 -22.52 -2.69 2.49
N SER A 230 -21.55 -3.57 2.22
CA SER A 230 -21.72 -4.92 1.67
C SER A 230 -21.17 -5.97 2.64
N PHE A 231 -21.28 -7.27 2.34
CA PHE A 231 -20.64 -8.35 3.12
C PHE A 231 -19.14 -8.11 3.39
N ASN A 232 -18.48 -7.34 2.52
CA ASN A 232 -17.08 -6.96 2.70
C ASN A 232 -16.85 -6.03 3.91
N THR A 233 -17.84 -5.24 4.35
CA THR A 233 -17.66 -4.37 5.54
C THR A 233 -17.50 -5.15 6.84
N PHE A 234 -18.00 -6.38 6.92
CA PHE A 234 -17.73 -7.27 8.05
C PHE A 234 -16.23 -7.61 8.14
N ARG A 235 -15.59 -7.88 6.99
CA ARG A 235 -14.13 -8.12 6.91
C ARG A 235 -13.31 -6.85 7.13
N MET A 236 -13.89 -5.68 6.86
CA MET A 236 -13.26 -4.36 6.97
C MET A 236 -13.53 -3.65 8.31
N SER A 237 -13.71 -4.40 9.41
CA SER A 237 -14.04 -3.79 10.72
C SER A 237 -12.96 -2.80 11.20
N TYR A 238 -11.69 -3.10 10.93
CA TYR A 238 -10.57 -2.18 11.17
C TYR A 238 -10.70 -0.91 10.33
N ASP A 239 -10.95 -1.05 9.03
CA ASP A 239 -11.08 0.06 8.10
C ASP A 239 -12.27 0.98 8.45
N MET A 240 -13.34 0.41 9.00
CA MET A 240 -14.49 1.16 9.52
C MET A 240 -14.14 1.95 10.78
N ALA A 241 -13.31 1.40 11.67
CA ALA A 241 -12.78 2.15 12.81
C ALA A 241 -11.87 3.30 12.35
N MET A 242 -11.08 3.10 11.29
CA MET A 242 -10.26 4.16 10.69
C MET A 242 -11.11 5.24 10.01
N LEU A 243 -12.24 4.89 9.39
CA LEU A 243 -13.20 5.89 8.90
C LEU A 243 -13.79 6.72 10.04
N GLU A 244 -14.16 6.09 11.16
CA GLU A 244 -14.69 6.80 12.33
C GLU A 244 -13.64 7.70 12.99
N ARG A 245 -12.36 7.30 12.94
CA ARG A 245 -11.20 8.12 13.33
C ARG A 245 -11.10 9.40 12.50
N GLU A 246 -11.13 9.29 11.17
CA GLU A 246 -11.05 10.46 10.28
C GLU A 246 -12.28 11.37 10.43
N GLU A 247 -13.48 10.79 10.58
CA GLU A 247 -14.71 11.55 10.85
C GLU A 247 -14.65 12.30 12.20
N ALA A 248 -14.07 11.70 13.24
CA ALA A 248 -13.88 12.36 14.53
C ALA A 248 -12.98 13.59 14.39
N ALA A 249 -11.82 13.45 13.75
CA ALA A 249 -10.91 14.55 13.50
C ALA A 249 -11.55 15.64 12.63
N HIS A 250 -12.29 15.24 11.60
CA HIS A 250 -13.02 16.14 10.71
C HIS A 250 -14.06 17.02 11.44
N LEU A 251 -14.82 16.43 12.36
CA LEU A 251 -15.81 17.15 13.17
C LEU A 251 -15.14 18.09 14.17
N LEU A 252 -14.05 17.67 14.82
CA LEU A 252 -13.35 18.50 15.80
C LEU A 252 -12.67 19.72 15.17
N ARG A 253 -12.13 19.59 13.94
CA ARG A 253 -11.63 20.75 13.18
C ARG A 253 -12.73 21.80 12.90
N GLN A 254 -14.00 21.40 12.97
CA GLN A 254 -15.17 22.27 12.85
C GLN A 254 -15.77 22.67 14.22
N ASN A 255 -15.08 22.38 15.33
CA ASN A 255 -15.56 22.60 16.69
C ASN A 255 -16.88 21.88 17.03
N LYS A 256 -17.15 20.73 16.38
CA LYS A 256 -18.35 19.90 16.60
C LYS A 256 -18.08 18.81 17.65
N LYS A 257 -18.81 18.85 18.77
CA LYS A 257 -18.66 17.93 19.91
C LYS A 257 -18.98 16.46 19.60
N GLU A 258 -19.74 16.21 18.53
CA GLU A 258 -20.01 14.87 18.01
C GLU A 258 -18.72 14.12 17.67
N GLY A 259 -17.64 14.85 17.32
CA GLY A 259 -16.32 14.29 17.12
C GLY A 259 -15.74 13.62 18.36
N LEU A 260 -16.02 14.13 19.57
CA LEU A 260 -15.56 13.52 20.83
C LEU A 260 -16.21 12.16 21.09
N VAL A 261 -17.49 12.02 20.77
CA VAL A 261 -18.22 10.74 20.92
C VAL A 261 -17.59 9.67 20.03
N LYS A 262 -17.27 10.03 18.79
CA LYS A 262 -16.62 9.13 17.83
C LYS A 262 -15.18 8.81 18.24
N ALA A 263 -14.41 9.81 18.65
CA ALA A 263 -13.04 9.63 19.14
C ALA A 263 -13.00 8.63 20.31
N ARG A 264 -13.94 8.71 21.26
CA ARG A 264 -14.03 7.73 22.35
C ARG A 264 -14.25 6.30 21.87
N ARG A 265 -15.11 6.07 20.87
CA ARG A 265 -15.31 4.72 20.32
C ARG A 265 -14.06 4.16 19.64
N VAL A 266 -13.32 5.01 18.92
CA VAL A 266 -12.04 4.64 18.30
C VAL A 266 -11.00 4.31 19.37
N ILE A 267 -10.98 5.03 20.49
CA ILE A 267 -10.10 4.72 21.63
C ILE A 267 -10.47 3.36 22.23
N GLU A 268 -11.76 3.08 22.45
CA GLU A 268 -12.19 1.77 22.95
C GLU A 268 -11.84 0.64 21.97
N PHE A 269 -11.97 0.87 20.66
CA PHE A 269 -11.50 -0.06 19.64
C PHE A 269 -10.00 -0.36 19.79
N PHE A 270 -9.14 0.67 19.88
CA PHE A 270 -7.69 0.46 20.06
C PHE A 270 -7.35 -0.24 21.38
N LYS A 271 -8.03 0.09 22.47
CA LYS A 271 -7.86 -0.61 23.76
C LYS A 271 -8.20 -2.09 23.62
N LEU A 272 -9.30 -2.42 22.95
CA LEU A 272 -9.72 -3.80 22.73
C LEU A 272 -8.72 -4.55 21.84
N MET A 273 -8.26 -3.94 20.75
CA MET A 273 -7.26 -4.55 19.86
C MET A 273 -5.92 -4.80 20.58
N LYS A 274 -5.45 -3.84 21.38
CA LYS A 274 -4.28 -4.00 22.24
C LYS A 274 -4.47 -5.11 23.29
N ALA A 275 -5.68 -5.28 23.82
CA ALA A 275 -5.97 -6.35 24.77
C ALA A 275 -5.94 -7.74 24.11
N PHE A 276 -6.37 -7.86 22.85
CA PHE A 276 -6.29 -9.11 22.09
C PHE A 276 -4.88 -9.45 21.62
N ASP A 277 -4.09 -8.44 21.24
CA ASP A 277 -2.69 -8.61 20.84
C ASP A 277 -1.81 -7.53 21.51
N PRO A 278 -1.30 -7.82 22.71
CA PRO A 278 -0.48 -6.86 23.46
C PRO A 278 0.94 -6.72 22.91
N THR A 279 1.33 -7.53 21.93
CA THR A 279 2.67 -7.50 21.32
C THR A 279 2.75 -6.63 20.07
N ASN A 280 1.61 -6.20 19.55
CA ASN A 280 1.54 -5.40 18.35
C ASN A 280 1.96 -3.95 18.61
N GLU A 281 3.18 -3.60 18.16
CA GLU A 281 3.76 -2.26 18.31
C GLU A 281 2.85 -1.16 17.72
N TYR A 282 2.14 -1.44 16.63
CA TYR A 282 1.21 -0.48 16.04
C TYR A 282 0.11 -0.05 17.02
N TYR A 283 -0.53 -1.00 17.71
CA TYR A 283 -1.58 -0.65 18.68
C TYR A 283 -1.02 -0.03 19.97
N ILE A 284 0.22 -0.38 20.34
CA ILE A 284 0.92 0.24 21.48
C ILE A 284 1.15 1.72 21.22
N GLU A 285 1.57 2.09 20.01
CA GLU A 285 1.92 3.45 19.64
C GLU A 285 0.72 4.28 19.14
N ALA A 286 -0.20 3.68 18.39
CA ALA A 286 -1.29 4.40 17.74
C ALA A 286 -2.27 5.03 18.75
N LEU A 287 -2.55 4.36 19.87
CA LEU A 287 -3.48 4.86 20.88
C LEU A 287 -3.01 6.19 21.53
N PRO A 288 -1.81 6.30 22.12
CA PRO A 288 -1.35 7.55 22.70
C PRO A 288 -1.18 8.65 21.65
N GLN A 289 -0.73 8.32 20.44
CA GLN A 289 -0.63 9.29 19.33
C GLN A 289 -2.01 9.83 18.94
N PHE A 290 -3.01 8.96 18.83
CA PHE A 290 -4.37 9.35 18.51
C PHE A 290 -4.98 10.26 19.59
N ILE A 291 -4.83 9.90 20.87
CA ILE A 291 -5.29 10.73 21.99
C ILE A 291 -4.65 12.12 21.94
N ALA A 292 -3.33 12.19 21.73
CA ALA A 292 -2.62 13.46 21.61
C ALA A 292 -3.12 14.30 20.43
N ALA A 293 -3.34 13.67 19.26
CA ALA A 293 -3.86 14.33 18.08
C ALA A 293 -5.28 14.89 18.31
N ILE A 294 -6.17 14.10 18.91
CA ILE A 294 -7.54 14.52 19.23
C ILE A 294 -7.55 15.68 20.23
N ASN A 295 -6.74 15.60 21.29
CA ASN A 295 -6.63 16.70 22.26
C ASN A 295 -6.15 18.00 21.61
N LYS A 296 -5.20 17.92 20.66
CA LYS A 296 -4.74 19.08 19.89
C LYS A 296 -5.83 19.68 19.00
N LEU A 297 -6.67 18.83 18.40
CA LEU A 297 -7.79 19.26 17.55
C LEU A 297 -9.00 19.77 18.35
N ASN A 298 -9.13 19.34 19.60
CA ASN A 298 -10.29 19.64 20.42
C ASN A 298 -10.26 21.09 20.92
N GLN A 299 -11.08 21.94 20.30
CA GLN A 299 -11.34 23.32 20.72
C GLN A 299 -12.78 23.50 21.19
N THR A 300 -13.48 22.41 21.52
CA THR A 300 -14.92 22.43 21.86
C THR A 300 -15.21 22.88 23.29
N GLY A 301 -14.19 22.91 24.16
CA GLY A 301 -14.34 23.19 25.60
C GLY A 301 -14.76 21.99 26.44
N GLU A 302 -15.09 20.85 25.83
CA GLU A 302 -15.38 19.60 26.54
C GLU A 302 -14.13 18.70 26.60
N LEU A 303 -13.96 17.95 27.69
CA LEU A 303 -12.85 16.99 27.81
C LEU A 303 -13.12 15.73 26.97
N LEU A 304 -12.05 15.18 26.39
CA LEU A 304 -12.13 13.94 25.61
C LEU A 304 -12.64 12.77 26.47
N PHE A 305 -12.14 12.69 27.70
CA PHE A 305 -12.70 11.86 28.76
C PHE A 305 -13.26 12.78 29.84
N PRO A 306 -14.53 12.60 30.25
CA PRO A 306 -15.02 13.28 31.44
C PRO A 306 -14.09 12.92 32.62
N ILE A 307 -13.82 13.88 33.50
CA ILE A 307 -13.12 13.60 34.76
C ILE A 307 -14.01 12.62 35.50
N ASP A 308 -13.52 11.41 35.70
CA ASP A 308 -14.19 10.44 36.53
C ASP A 308 -14.06 10.95 37.98
N GLU A 309 -15.14 11.51 38.54
CA GLU A 309 -15.16 11.98 39.93
C GLU A 309 -14.88 10.84 40.93
N SER A 310 -14.87 9.59 40.48
CA SER A 310 -14.46 8.42 41.27
C SER A 310 -12.96 8.36 41.62
N PHE A 311 -12.11 9.23 41.06
CA PHE A 311 -10.69 9.34 41.42
C PHE A 311 -10.39 10.35 42.55
N LEU A 312 -11.39 11.06 43.08
CA LEU A 312 -11.20 11.99 44.20
C LEU A 312 -11.44 11.35 45.59
N ASP A 313 -11.88 10.08 45.63
CA ASP A 313 -12.18 9.34 46.87
C ASP A 313 -11.41 8.01 47.01
N SER A 314 -10.20 7.87 46.42
CA SER A 314 -9.32 6.70 46.66
C SER A 314 -7.90 7.07 47.07
#